data_AF-S8G277-F1
#
_entry.id   AF-S8G277-F1
#
_cell.length_a   1.000
_cell.length_b   1.000
_cell.length_c   1.000
_cell.angle_alpha   90.00
_cell.angle_beta   90.00
_cell.angle_gamma   90.00
#
_symmetry.space_group_name_H-M   'P 1'
#
loop_
_entity.id
_entity.type
_entity.pdbx_description
1 polymer ?
#
loop_
_entity_poly.entity_id
_entity_poly.type
_entity_poly.pdbx_seq_one_letter_code
_entity_poly.pdbx_strand_id
1 'polypeptide(L)'
;VLSGDFCQLPPVPDRDKQSATFAFDAESWDACVGQPVILHKVFRQKDQAFVDMLNSMRFGHLTPETVTTFMQLSRKVTYDDGIDPTDLFPTRREVDNANSARLAQLPGSLQRYLAIDRPGMDAKG
;
A
#
# COMPACT_ATOMS: atom_id res chain seq x y z
N VAL A 1 -0.63 8.08 21.11
CA VAL A 1 -1.72 7.32 20.44
C VAL A 1 -1.12 6.67 19.21
N LEU A 2 -1.31 5.36 19.04
CA LEU A 2 -0.82 4.58 17.90
C LEU A 2 -2.01 4.02 17.11
N SER A 3 -1.85 3.85 15.81
CA SER A 3 -2.84 3.21 14.93
C SER A 3 -2.11 2.55 13.77
N GLY A 4 -2.57 1.37 13.35
CA GLY A 4 -1.95 0.61 12.28
C GLY A 4 -2.49 -0.81 12.18
N ASP A 5 -1.93 -1.57 11.24
CA ASP A 5 -2.24 -2.96 10.99
C ASP A 5 -0.96 -3.70 10.63
N PHE A 6 -0.47 -4.53 11.55
CA PHE A 6 0.78 -5.26 11.38
C PHE A 6 0.70 -6.41 10.37
N CYS A 7 -0.49 -6.74 9.86
CA CYS A 7 -0.66 -7.66 8.74
C CYS A 7 -0.41 -6.99 7.38
N GLN A 8 -0.18 -5.67 7.34
CA GLN A 8 0.17 -4.95 6.12
C GLN A 8 1.70 -4.95 5.91
N LEU A 9 2.22 -3.94 5.21
CA LEU A 9 3.64 -3.90 4.85
C LEU A 9 4.53 -3.83 6.09
N PRO A 10 5.57 -4.68 6.18
CA PRO A 10 6.56 -4.62 7.25
C PRO A 10 7.46 -3.38 7.09
N PRO A 11 8.23 -3.02 8.13
CA PRO A 11 9.26 -2.00 8.00
C PRO A 11 10.29 -2.38 6.92
N VAL A 12 10.70 -1.39 6.14
CA VAL A 12 11.77 -1.55 5.14
C VAL A 12 13.11 -1.46 5.87
N PRO A 13 14.00 -2.46 5.76
CA PRO A 13 15.33 -2.41 6.38
C PRO A 13 16.16 -1.21 5.90
N ASP A 14 16.99 -0.68 6.80
CA ASP A 14 18.05 0.26 6.41
C ASP A 14 18.95 -0.39 5.36
N ARG A 15 19.55 0.40 4.46
CA ARG A 15 20.41 -0.10 3.38
C ARG A 15 21.53 -1.02 3.86
N ASP A 16 22.02 -0.79 5.08
CA ASP A 16 23.16 -1.50 5.67
C ASP A 16 22.73 -2.65 6.61
N LYS A 17 21.42 -2.86 6.82
CA LYS A 17 20.88 -3.91 7.69
C LYS A 17 20.12 -4.95 6.88
N GLN A 18 20.28 -6.22 7.27
CA GLN A 18 19.59 -7.34 6.61
C GLN A 18 18.15 -7.51 7.09
N SER A 19 17.78 -6.96 8.24
CA SER A 19 16.43 -7.09 8.80
C SER A 19 15.99 -5.80 9.51
N ALA A 20 14.68 -5.59 9.51
CA ALA A 20 14.00 -4.62 10.35
C ALA A 20 13.10 -5.39 11.34
N THR A 21 12.97 -4.87 12.55
CA THR A 21 12.09 -5.42 13.59
C THR A 21 10.76 -4.65 13.61
N PHE A 22 9.69 -5.31 14.03
CA PHE A 22 8.41 -4.63 14.16
C PHE A 22 8.40 -3.69 15.37
N ALA A 23 7.50 -2.71 15.36
CA ALA A 23 7.38 -1.76 16.47
C ALA A 23 7.01 -2.45 17.79
N PHE A 24 6.24 -3.54 17.74
CA PHE A 24 5.85 -4.32 18.92
C PHE A 24 6.98 -5.17 19.51
N ASP A 25 8.13 -5.27 18.84
CA ASP A 25 9.31 -5.97 19.37
C ASP A 25 10.19 -5.05 20.24
N ALA A 26 9.85 -3.76 20.38
CA ALA A 26 10.63 -2.82 21.18
C ALA A 26 10.51 -3.11 22.69
N GLU A 27 11.61 -3.04 23.43
CA GLU A 27 11.61 -3.22 24.90
C GLU A 27 10.67 -2.24 25.63
N SER A 28 10.48 -1.04 25.06
CA SER A 28 9.60 -0.02 25.61
C SER A 28 8.13 -0.19 25.24
N TRP A 29 7.79 -1.15 24.36
CA TRP A 29 6.42 -1.31 23.85
C TRP A 29 5.43 -1.54 24.99
N ASP A 30 5.67 -2.52 25.87
CA ASP A 30 4.77 -2.83 26.97
C ASP A 30 4.69 -1.70 28.03
N ALA A 31 5.75 -0.88 28.14
CA ALA A 31 5.78 0.26 29.04
C ALA A 31 4.99 1.48 28.50
N CYS A 32 4.86 1.60 27.18
CA CYS A 32 4.26 2.76 26.53
C CYS A 32 2.91 2.46 25.85
N VAL A 33 2.63 1.20 25.53
CA VAL A 33 1.49 0.76 24.75
C VAL A 33 0.64 -0.17 25.61
N GLY A 34 -0.52 0.33 26.01
CA GLY A 34 -1.50 -0.47 26.74
C GLY A 34 -2.25 -1.46 25.84
N GLN A 35 -3.35 -2.01 26.37
CA GLN A 35 -4.20 -2.94 25.64
C GLN A 35 -4.76 -2.30 24.36
N PRO A 36 -4.62 -2.97 23.19
CA PRO A 36 -5.09 -2.42 21.92
C PRO A 36 -6.63 -2.49 21.83
N VAL A 37 -7.21 -1.51 21.15
CA VAL A 37 -8.61 -1.58 20.70
C VAL A 37 -8.63 -2.13 19.28
N ILE A 38 -9.28 -3.28 19.08
CA ILE A 38 -9.39 -3.91 17.77
C ILE A 38 -10.69 -3.47 17.09
N LEU A 39 -10.57 -2.93 15.87
CA LEU A 39 -11.71 -2.59 15.03
C LEU A 39 -12.05 -3.77 14.12
N HIS A 40 -13.29 -4.25 14.19
CA HIS A 40 -13.75 -5.44 13.45
C HIS A 40 -14.55 -5.11 12.19
N LYS A 41 -15.17 -3.93 12.11
CA LYS A 41 -16.04 -3.57 10.99
C LYS A 41 -15.25 -2.99 9.81
N VAL A 42 -15.38 -3.62 8.65
CA VAL A 42 -14.84 -3.10 7.37
C VAL A 42 -15.85 -2.14 6.76
N PHE A 43 -15.37 -0.95 6.36
CA PHE A 43 -16.20 0.09 5.74
C PHE A 43 -15.87 0.35 4.26
N ARG A 44 -14.67 -0.03 3.80
CA ARG A 44 -14.19 0.26 2.44
C ARG A 44 -14.93 -0.58 1.40
N GLN A 45 -15.07 -1.88 1.65
CA GLN A 45 -15.81 -2.81 0.80
C GLN A 45 -17.21 -3.02 1.35
N LYS A 46 -18.23 -2.98 0.48
CA LYS A 46 -19.63 -3.24 0.85
C LYS A 46 -20.02 -4.72 0.70
N ASP A 47 -19.36 -5.44 -0.20
CA ASP A 47 -19.62 -6.86 -0.47
C ASP A 47 -18.96 -7.72 0.61
N GLN A 48 -19.78 -8.45 1.38
CA GLN A 48 -19.32 -9.30 2.47
C GLN A 48 -18.42 -10.44 1.96
N ALA A 49 -18.74 -11.04 0.80
CA ALA A 49 -17.92 -12.12 0.25
C ALA A 49 -16.50 -11.61 -0.06
N PHE A 50 -16.40 -10.40 -0.61
CA PHE A 50 -15.09 -9.78 -0.88
C PHE A 50 -14.35 -9.39 0.40
N VAL A 51 -15.07 -8.91 1.43
CA VAL A 51 -14.48 -8.65 2.76
C VAL A 51 -13.88 -9.92 3.34
N ASP A 52 -14.58 -11.05 3.25
CA ASP A 52 -14.13 -12.33 3.78
C ASP A 52 -12.89 -12.83 3.03
N MET A 53 -12.87 -12.71 1.70
CA MET A 53 -11.69 -13.03 0.88
C MET A 53 -10.46 -12.21 1.26
N LEU A 54 -10.62 -10.90 1.50
CA LEU A 54 -9.52 -10.01 1.91
C LEU A 54 -9.03 -10.33 3.33
N ASN A 55 -9.91 -10.68 4.26
CA ASN A 55 -9.52 -11.11 5.60
C ASN A 55 -8.79 -12.47 5.57
N SER A 56 -9.23 -13.42 4.74
CA SER A 56 -8.51 -14.66 4.50
C SER A 56 -7.11 -14.40 3.96
N MET A 57 -6.95 -13.46 3.02
CA MET A 57 -5.63 -13.06 2.52
C MET A 57 -4.76 -12.43 3.61
N ARG A 58 -5.34 -11.55 4.45
CA ARG A 58 -4.65 -10.85 5.55
C ARG A 58 -3.96 -11.81 6.52
N PHE A 59 -4.57 -12.96 6.80
CA PHE A 59 -4.03 -13.98 7.71
C PHE A 59 -3.38 -15.17 6.98
N GLY A 60 -3.31 -15.16 5.65
CA GLY A 60 -2.69 -16.23 4.86
C GLY A 60 -3.52 -17.52 4.75
N HIS A 61 -4.84 -17.45 4.92
CA HIS A 61 -5.77 -18.58 4.86
C HIS A 61 -6.59 -18.61 3.56
N LEU A 62 -5.90 -18.68 2.42
CA LEU A 62 -6.55 -18.69 1.11
C LEU A 62 -7.01 -20.11 0.73
N THR A 63 -8.30 -20.26 0.38
CA THR A 63 -8.83 -21.50 -0.18
C THR A 63 -8.64 -21.53 -1.70
N PRO A 64 -8.66 -22.72 -2.36
CA PRO A 64 -8.62 -22.81 -3.82
C PRO A 64 -9.70 -21.95 -4.50
N GLU A 65 -10.91 -21.91 -3.95
CA GLU A 65 -12.03 -21.11 -4.46
C GLU A 65 -11.73 -19.61 -4.39
N THR A 66 -11.14 -19.16 -3.28
CA THR A 66 -10.74 -17.76 -3.08
C THR A 66 -9.68 -17.36 -4.12
N VAL A 67 -8.69 -18.23 -4.35
CA VAL A 67 -7.64 -18.00 -5.36
C VAL A 67 -8.24 -17.95 -6.76
N THR A 68 -9.11 -18.90 -7.12
CA THR A 68 -9.81 -18.89 -8.41
C THR A 68 -10.61 -17.61 -8.60
N THR A 69 -11.29 -17.13 -7.56
CA THR A 69 -12.07 -15.88 -7.61
C THR A 69 -11.15 -14.66 -7.84
N PHE A 70 -10.01 -14.57 -7.16
CA PHE A 70 -9.03 -13.50 -7.42
C PHE A 70 -8.48 -13.55 -8.86
N MET A 71 -8.22 -14.75 -9.40
CA MET A 71 -7.74 -14.89 -10.78
C MET A 71 -8.75 -14.40 -11.83
N GLN A 72 -10.06 -14.54 -11.56
CA GLN A 72 -11.12 -14.02 -12.42
C GLN A 72 -11.13 -12.48 -12.49
N LEU A 73 -10.52 -11.78 -11.53
CA LEU A 73 -10.41 -10.31 -11.52
C LEU A 73 -9.35 -9.77 -12.51
N SER A 74 -8.61 -10.65 -13.20
CA SER A 74 -7.62 -10.27 -14.23
C SER A 74 -8.22 -9.67 -15.52
N ARG A 75 -9.55 -9.71 -15.66
CA ARG A 75 -10.28 -9.05 -16.75
C ARG A 75 -10.00 -7.54 -16.79
N LYS A 76 -10.07 -6.96 -17.99
CA LYS A 76 -9.99 -5.49 -18.16
C LYS A 76 -11.13 -4.82 -17.39
N VAL A 77 -10.80 -3.78 -16.61
CA VAL A 77 -11.77 -2.92 -15.94
C VAL A 77 -12.05 -1.72 -16.83
N THR A 78 -13.32 -1.36 -16.97
CA THR A 78 -13.79 -0.18 -17.71
C THR A 78 -14.59 0.70 -16.75
N TYR A 79 -14.33 2.00 -16.77
CA TYR A 79 -15.09 2.98 -16.02
C TYR A 79 -15.83 3.90 -16.98
N ASP A 80 -17.07 4.23 -16.65
CA ASP A 80 -17.94 5.05 -17.49
C ASP A 80 -17.64 6.55 -17.39
N ASP A 81 -16.86 6.96 -16.39
CA ASP A 81 -16.47 8.35 -16.13
C ASP A 81 -15.25 8.81 -16.94
N GLY A 82 -14.67 7.92 -17.75
CA GLY A 82 -13.48 8.20 -18.56
C GLY A 82 -12.18 8.30 -17.75
N ILE A 83 -12.19 7.95 -16.47
CA ILE A 83 -10.99 7.90 -15.62
C ILE A 83 -10.47 6.46 -15.62
N ASP A 84 -9.27 6.27 -16.16
CA ASP A 84 -8.61 4.97 -16.12
C ASP A 84 -8.29 4.53 -14.68
N PRO A 85 -8.29 3.21 -14.38
CA PRO A 85 -7.90 2.71 -13.07
C PRO A 85 -6.46 3.07 -12.72
N THR A 86 -6.23 3.24 -11.42
CA THR A 86 -4.89 3.26 -10.84
C THR A 86 -4.29 1.86 -10.84
N ASP A 87 -3.11 1.72 -11.43
CA ASP A 87 -2.32 0.48 -11.37
C ASP A 87 -1.41 0.49 -10.13
N LEU A 88 -1.24 -0.66 -9.48
CA LEU A 88 -0.34 -0.85 -8.34
C LEU A 88 0.76 -1.84 -8.71
N PHE A 89 2.01 -1.46 -8.45
CA PHE A 89 3.19 -2.26 -8.79
C PHE A 89 4.12 -2.45 -7.58
N PRO A 90 4.90 -3.55 -7.53
CA PRO A 90 5.81 -3.79 -6.42
C PRO A 90 7.08 -2.93 -6.46
N THR A 91 7.51 -2.45 -7.63
CA THR A 91 8.74 -1.64 -7.75
C THR A 91 8.50 -0.24 -8.31
N ARG A 92 9.32 0.72 -7.87
CA ARG A 92 9.32 2.09 -8.40
C ARG A 92 9.56 2.14 -9.91
N ARG A 93 10.44 1.28 -10.43
CA ARG A 93 10.73 1.20 -11.86
C ARG A 93 9.49 0.85 -12.68
N GLU A 94 8.67 -0.09 -12.23
CA GLU A 94 7.42 -0.44 -12.91
C GLU A 94 6.41 0.72 -12.85
N VAL A 95 6.32 1.40 -11.70
CA VAL A 95 5.50 2.61 -11.54
C VAL A 95 5.94 3.70 -12.51
N ASP A 96 7.24 4.01 -12.58
CA ASP A 96 7.78 5.06 -13.44
C ASP A 96 7.53 4.75 -14.93
N ASN A 97 7.71 3.49 -15.32
CA ASN A 97 7.43 3.02 -16.68
C ASN A 97 5.95 3.16 -17.04
N ALA A 98 5.04 2.68 -16.16
CA ALA A 98 3.60 2.74 -16.40
C ALA A 98 3.09 4.19 -16.46
N ASN A 99 3.51 5.03 -15.51
CA ASN A 99 3.11 6.43 -15.47
C ASN A 99 3.65 7.22 -16.66
N SER A 100 4.91 7.03 -17.04
CA SER A 100 5.50 7.72 -18.21
C SER A 100 4.81 7.29 -19.50
N ALA A 101 4.50 6.00 -19.66
CA ALA A 101 3.79 5.47 -20.80
C ALA A 101 2.37 6.04 -20.91
N ARG A 102 1.63 6.15 -19.78
CA ARG A 102 0.29 6.76 -19.76
C ARG A 102 0.35 8.27 -20.04
N LEU A 103 1.30 8.99 -19.44
CA LEU A 103 1.46 10.44 -19.66
C LEU A 103 1.73 10.76 -21.14
N ALA A 104 2.54 9.94 -21.83
CA ALA A 104 2.83 10.11 -23.25
C ALA A 104 1.64 9.87 -24.18
N GLN A 105 0.60 9.16 -23.71
CA GLN A 105 -0.63 8.90 -24.48
C GLN A 105 -1.65 10.05 -24.34
N LEU A 106 -1.48 10.95 -23.37
CA LEU A 106 -2.41 12.04 -23.17
C LEU A 106 -2.29 13.10 -24.29
N PRO A 107 -3.41 13.64 -24.78
CA PRO A 107 -3.38 14.75 -25.71
C PRO A 107 -2.88 16.02 -25.01
N GLY A 108 -2.05 16.81 -25.70
CA GLY A 108 -1.60 18.11 -25.23
C GLY A 108 -0.08 18.23 -25.12
N SER A 109 0.38 19.45 -24.88
CA SER A 109 1.81 19.75 -24.71
C SER A 109 2.28 19.37 -23.30
N LEU A 110 3.46 18.77 -23.21
CA LEU A 110 4.14 18.53 -21.93
C LEU A 110 4.33 19.84 -21.16
N GLN A 111 3.93 19.85 -19.89
CA GLN A 111 4.17 20.95 -18.96
C GLN A 111 5.16 20.50 -17.88
N ARG A 112 6.27 21.22 -17.74
CA ARG A 112 7.34 20.88 -16.79
C ARG A 112 7.31 21.81 -15.59
N TYR A 113 7.23 21.22 -14.41
CA TYR A 113 7.33 21.91 -13.14
C TYR A 113 8.69 21.59 -12.51
N LEU A 114 9.58 22.59 -12.44
CA LEU A 114 10.92 22.42 -11.87
C LEU A 114 10.84 22.63 -10.35
N ALA A 115 11.31 21.65 -9.58
CA ALA A 115 11.50 21.80 -8.15
C ALA A 115 12.75 22.65 -7.85
N ILE A 116 12.72 23.35 -6.71
CA ILE A 116 13.88 24.04 -6.14
C ILE A 116 14.07 23.49 -4.73
N ASP A 117 15.13 22.70 -4.54
CA ASP A 117 15.44 22.11 -3.25
C ASP A 117 16.37 23.04 -2.47
N ARG A 118 16.11 23.21 -1.17
CA ARG A 118 16.98 23.93 -0.24
C ARG A 118 17.36 23.00 0.90
N PRO A 119 18.63 22.99 1.35
CA PRO A 119 19.01 22.24 2.54
C PRO A 119 18.21 22.76 3.75
N GLY A 120 17.61 21.84 4.50
CA GLY A 120 17.13 22.12 5.86
C GLY A 120 18.32 22.13 6.82
N MET A 121 18.25 22.95 7.87
CA MET A 121 19.15 22.82 9.02
C MET A 121 18.60 21.75 9.95
N ASP A 122 19.45 20.83 10.40
CA ASP A 122 19.07 19.91 11.47
C ASP A 122 19.38 20.53 12.84
N ALA A 123 19.13 19.80 13.93
CA ALA A 123 19.38 20.31 15.29
C ALA A 123 20.86 20.63 15.57
N LYS A 124 21.79 20.30 14.66
CA LYS A 124 23.23 20.52 14.77
C LYS A 124 23.75 21.61 13.82
N GLY A 125 22.87 22.28 13.07
CA GLY A 125 23.22 23.33 12.09
C GLY A 125 23.40 22.75 10.70
#